data_AF-A0A1G5FUE2-F1
#
_entry.id   AF-A0A1G5FUE2-F1
#
_cell.length_a   1.000
_cell.length_b   1.000
_cell.length_c   1.000
_cell.angle_alpha   90.00
_cell.angle_beta   90.00
_cell.angle_gamma   90.00
#
_symmetry.space_group_name_H-M   'P 1'
#
loop_
_entity.id
_entity.type
_entity.pdbx_description
1 polymer ?
#
loop_
_entity_poly.entity_id
_entity_poly.type
_entity_poly.pdbx_seq_one_letter_code
_entity_poly.pdbx_strand_id
1 'polypeptide(L)'
;MNKIDHPAFKKAYNGKLAGVIIGAILTAVALAMFVGGYYWNQTKMYEAIPFGQAYNEQRLEDDIYVYVEVSTEPYEFAYYDDGPSYYYISDGDEIYIMKAFESDYEEIVAGIDSDGYYLLIGTMEKIDDEDVIIFAIETYNEDETDPDKIITREDFDTYFAGVVINPNGGTEVSSNLYLGGVFVGIFALILLIAAGLELYHYNRALNGLSEYQAQYITNELYSPQTVYIKKCRVFLTSTCIVSLGNRLEIVPYNNILWAYRYDQRTNMVPTLTNMKVMKKDFSTVSIADMPGAARGKEEVLNQIFAAISARNPEVLLGYTPQNQTYVNQLRTQQTFQNRAM
;
A
#
# COMPACT_ATOMS: atom_id res chain seq x y z
N MET A 1 -3.44 -25.55 -15.50
CA MET A 1 -2.40 -26.29 -16.23
C MET A 1 -1.93 -25.46 -17.41
N ASN A 2 -0.62 -25.33 -17.64
CA ASN A 2 -0.07 -24.62 -18.81
C ASN A 2 -0.42 -25.41 -20.07
N LYS A 3 -1.34 -24.90 -20.89
CA LYS A 3 -1.74 -25.55 -22.16
C LYS A 3 -0.63 -25.51 -23.22
N ILE A 4 0.31 -24.58 -23.11
CA ILE A 4 1.47 -24.43 -24.00
C ILE A 4 2.70 -24.97 -23.28
N ASP A 5 3.31 -26.03 -23.81
CA ASP A 5 4.48 -26.68 -23.23
C ASP A 5 5.78 -26.12 -23.80
N HIS A 6 6.15 -24.93 -23.33
CA HIS A 6 7.42 -24.27 -23.71
C HIS A 6 8.12 -23.65 -22.49
N PRO A 7 9.45 -23.82 -22.32
CA PRO A 7 10.18 -23.32 -21.14
C PRO A 7 10.02 -21.81 -20.91
N ALA A 8 9.97 -21.01 -21.98
CA ALA A 8 9.78 -19.55 -21.86
C ALA A 8 8.39 -19.17 -21.31
N PHE A 9 7.35 -19.92 -21.66
CA PHE A 9 6.00 -19.74 -21.13
C PHE A 9 5.94 -20.10 -19.65
N LYS A 10 6.49 -21.27 -19.28
CA LYS A 10 6.59 -21.69 -17.87
C LYS A 10 7.33 -20.64 -17.04
N LYS A 11 8.46 -20.12 -17.54
CA LYS A 11 9.22 -19.06 -16.87
C LYS A 11 8.43 -17.77 -16.72
N ALA A 12 7.74 -17.31 -17.77
CA ALA A 12 6.94 -16.08 -17.73
C ALA A 12 5.76 -16.19 -16.76
N TYR A 13 5.07 -17.33 -16.76
CA TYR A 13 3.98 -17.65 -15.83
C TYR A 13 4.48 -17.71 -14.38
N ASN A 14 5.53 -18.50 -14.13
CA ASN A 14 6.08 -18.68 -12.78
C ASN A 14 6.60 -17.36 -12.20
N GLY A 15 7.14 -16.45 -13.02
CA GLY A 15 7.54 -15.13 -12.56
C GLY A 15 6.35 -14.30 -12.04
N LYS A 16 5.21 -14.33 -12.74
CA LYS A 16 3.98 -13.65 -12.31
C LYS A 16 3.39 -14.28 -11.05
N LEU A 17 3.35 -15.61 -11.01
CA LEU A 17 2.91 -16.36 -9.83
C LEU A 17 3.80 -16.08 -8.60
N ALA A 18 5.12 -16.05 -8.79
CA ALA A 18 6.06 -15.70 -7.73
C ALA A 18 5.80 -14.30 -7.17
N GLY A 19 5.47 -13.33 -8.02
CA GLY A 19 5.07 -11.98 -7.57
C GLY A 19 3.84 -12.00 -6.65
N VAL A 20 2.81 -12.79 -6.99
CA VAL A 20 1.62 -12.99 -6.14
C VAL A 20 1.99 -13.66 -4.82
N ILE A 21 2.82 -14.70 -4.85
CA ILE A 21 3.27 -15.42 -3.65
C ILE A 21 4.07 -14.49 -2.72
N ILE A 22 5.00 -13.71 -3.27
CA ILE A 22 5.78 -12.73 -2.50
C ILE A 22 4.85 -11.70 -1.87
N GLY A 23 3.88 -11.18 -2.63
CA GLY A 23 2.86 -10.28 -2.09
C GLY A 23 2.09 -10.90 -0.92
N ALA A 24 1.65 -12.16 -1.05
CA ALA A 24 0.94 -12.86 0.01
C ALA A 24 1.79 -13.09 1.27
N ILE A 25 3.08 -13.41 1.10
CA ILE A 25 4.03 -13.53 2.23
C ILE A 25 4.17 -12.18 2.94
N LEU A 26 4.33 -11.09 2.20
CA LEU A 26 4.44 -9.75 2.80
C LEU A 26 3.15 -9.34 3.52
N THR A 27 1.98 -9.72 3.01
CA THR A 27 0.71 -9.53 3.74
C THR A 27 0.71 -10.29 5.07
N ALA A 28 1.18 -11.55 5.09
CA ALA A 28 1.29 -12.31 6.32
C ALA A 28 2.27 -11.67 7.32
N VAL A 29 3.39 -11.12 6.83
CA VAL A 29 4.34 -10.37 7.67
C VAL A 29 3.70 -9.11 8.25
N ALA A 30 2.99 -8.32 7.44
CA ALA A 30 2.27 -7.14 7.92
C ALA A 30 1.26 -7.49 9.02
N LEU A 31 0.47 -8.55 8.82
CA LEU A 31 -0.48 -9.03 9.83
C LEU A 31 0.23 -9.50 11.10
N ALA A 32 1.36 -10.21 10.98
CA ALA A 32 2.16 -10.62 12.13
C ALA A 32 2.69 -9.42 12.92
N MET A 33 3.02 -8.31 12.26
CA MET A 33 3.44 -7.07 12.94
C MET A 33 2.28 -6.43 13.71
N PHE A 34 1.07 -6.36 13.13
CA PHE A 34 -0.11 -5.87 13.87
C PHE A 34 -0.44 -6.75 15.07
N VAL A 35 -0.45 -8.07 14.88
CA VAL A 35 -0.72 -9.03 15.97
C VAL A 35 0.38 -8.95 17.04
N GLY A 36 1.64 -8.86 16.63
CA GLY A 36 2.78 -8.71 17.53
C GLY A 36 2.72 -7.41 18.33
N GLY A 37 2.39 -6.29 17.69
CA GLY A 37 2.21 -5.00 18.34
C GLY A 37 1.08 -5.04 19.37
N TYR A 38 -0.04 -5.68 19.03
CA TYR A 38 -1.18 -5.85 19.94
C TYR A 38 -0.81 -6.67 21.17
N TYR A 39 -0.20 -7.85 20.99
CA TYR A 39 0.21 -8.70 22.11
C TYR A 39 1.30 -8.04 22.96
N TRP A 40 2.25 -7.33 22.34
CA TRP A 40 3.28 -6.58 23.06
C TRP A 40 2.64 -5.53 23.96
N ASN A 41 1.76 -4.71 23.40
CA ASN A 41 1.10 -3.64 24.13
C ASN A 41 0.27 -4.19 25.30
N GLN A 42 -0.53 -5.21 25.06
CA GLN A 42 -1.33 -5.88 26.10
C GLN A 42 -0.46 -6.45 27.21
N THR A 43 0.64 -7.15 26.86
CA THR A 43 1.57 -7.69 27.86
C THR A 43 2.14 -6.57 28.73
N LYS A 44 2.52 -5.44 28.12
CA LYS A 44 3.06 -4.29 28.85
C LYS A 44 2.03 -3.59 29.73
N MET A 45 0.77 -3.52 29.29
CA MET A 45 -0.34 -3.05 30.14
C MET A 45 -0.55 -3.96 31.36
N TYR A 46 -0.48 -5.28 31.20
CA TYR A 46 -0.56 -6.22 32.35
C TYR A 46 0.63 -6.13 33.30
N GLU A 47 1.79 -5.66 32.81
CA GLU A 47 3.01 -5.42 33.58
C GLU A 47 3.08 -3.99 34.15
N ALA A 48 1.98 -3.22 34.07
CA ALA A 48 1.95 -1.84 34.57
C ALA A 48 2.34 -1.76 36.06
N ILE A 49 3.05 -0.70 36.41
CA ILE A 49 3.49 -0.42 37.79
C ILE A 49 2.77 0.82 38.34
N PRO A 50 2.67 1.00 39.67
CA PRO A 50 2.13 2.24 40.24
C PRO A 50 2.92 3.45 39.75
N PHE A 51 2.22 4.56 39.42
CA PHE A 51 2.89 5.80 38.99
C PHE A 51 3.93 6.27 40.02
N GLY A 52 3.58 6.29 41.31
CA GLY A 52 4.51 6.68 42.38
C GLY A 52 5.77 5.82 42.45
N GLN A 53 5.70 4.54 42.05
CA GLN A 53 6.90 3.70 41.92
C GLN A 53 7.78 4.16 40.75
N ALA A 54 7.17 4.41 39.58
CA ALA A 54 7.90 4.90 38.40
C ALA A 54 8.59 6.25 38.68
N TYR A 55 7.91 7.15 39.39
CA TYR A 55 8.45 8.44 39.81
C TYR A 55 9.66 8.28 40.73
N ASN A 56 9.52 7.52 41.82
CA ASN A 56 10.59 7.31 42.81
C ASN A 56 11.82 6.57 42.24
N GLU A 57 11.61 5.68 41.29
CA GLU A 57 12.68 4.94 40.60
C GLU A 57 13.31 5.73 39.43
N GLN A 58 12.85 6.95 39.14
CA GLN A 58 13.30 7.78 38.01
C GLN A 58 13.08 7.12 36.63
N ARG A 59 11.92 6.48 36.46
CA ARG A 59 11.55 5.70 35.26
C ARG A 59 10.49 6.38 34.40
N LEU A 60 10.31 7.69 34.57
CA LEU A 60 9.31 8.48 33.85
C LEU A 60 9.61 8.61 32.34
N GLU A 61 10.84 8.33 31.91
CA GLU A 61 11.24 8.28 30.50
C GLU A 61 11.24 6.85 29.92
N ASP A 62 10.91 5.83 30.72
CA ASP A 62 10.87 4.45 30.24
C ASP A 62 9.62 4.19 29.37
N ASP A 63 9.77 3.30 28.38
CA ASP A 63 8.67 2.80 27.54
C ASP A 63 7.79 1.77 28.28
N ILE A 64 7.09 2.24 29.34
CA ILE A 64 6.29 1.42 30.25
C ILE A 64 4.86 1.94 30.42
N TYR A 65 3.99 1.07 30.92
CA TYR A 65 2.69 1.46 31.44
C TYR A 65 2.78 1.72 32.94
N VAL A 66 2.00 2.69 33.38
CA VAL A 66 1.77 3.01 34.79
C VAL A 66 0.29 2.97 35.11
N TYR A 67 -0.04 2.86 36.39
CA TYR A 67 -1.41 2.97 36.85
C TYR A 67 -1.59 3.86 38.08
N VAL A 68 -2.81 4.39 38.22
CA VAL A 68 -3.29 5.16 39.38
C VAL A 68 -4.71 4.71 39.72
N GLU A 69 -5.02 4.52 41.00
CA GLU A 69 -6.37 4.24 41.49
C GLU A 69 -7.10 5.56 41.72
N VAL A 70 -7.73 6.10 40.68
CA VAL A 70 -8.40 7.41 40.75
C VAL A 70 -9.66 7.30 41.61
N SER A 71 -9.74 8.06 42.70
CA SER A 71 -10.85 8.01 43.66
C SER A 71 -11.74 9.26 43.65
N THR A 72 -11.35 10.29 42.90
CA THR A 72 -12.07 11.57 42.79
C THR A 72 -12.43 11.86 41.34
N GLU A 73 -13.55 12.52 41.13
CA GLU A 73 -13.95 13.01 39.80
C GLU A 73 -12.81 13.86 39.19
N PRO A 74 -12.36 13.56 37.95
CA PRO A 74 -11.31 14.33 37.30
C PRO A 74 -11.68 15.80 37.13
N TYR A 75 -10.76 16.72 37.44
CA TYR A 75 -10.98 18.16 37.30
C TYR A 75 -10.29 18.68 36.03
N GLU A 76 -11.07 19.10 35.04
CA GLU A 76 -10.54 19.66 33.78
C GLU A 76 -9.89 21.03 34.01
N PHE A 77 -8.69 21.24 33.49
CA PHE A 77 -7.99 22.53 33.56
C PHE A 77 -7.53 23.08 32.20
N ALA A 78 -7.48 22.24 31.16
CA ALA A 78 -7.18 22.67 29.80
C ALA A 78 -7.83 21.75 28.77
N TYR A 79 -8.19 22.28 27.61
CA TYR A 79 -8.79 21.50 26.51
C TYR A 79 -8.41 22.06 25.14
N TYR A 80 -8.51 21.21 24.12
CA TYR A 80 -8.49 21.63 22.72
C TYR A 80 -9.85 21.37 22.08
N ASP A 81 -10.37 22.30 21.27
CA ASP A 81 -11.73 22.24 20.69
C ASP A 81 -12.08 20.90 20.00
N ASP A 82 -11.11 20.26 19.34
CA ASP A 82 -11.26 18.98 18.63
C ASP A 82 -10.24 17.91 19.12
N GLY A 83 -9.75 18.04 20.35
CA GLY A 83 -8.62 17.24 20.87
C GLY A 83 -8.85 16.69 22.28
N PRO A 84 -7.79 16.12 22.88
CA PRO A 84 -7.84 15.69 24.27
C PRO A 84 -7.89 16.89 25.23
N SER A 85 -8.48 16.68 26.38
CA SER A 85 -8.42 17.57 27.52
C SER A 85 -7.37 17.09 28.54
N TYR A 86 -7.01 17.99 29.45
CA TYR A 86 -6.11 17.73 30.56
C TYR A 86 -6.86 17.90 31.88
N TYR A 87 -6.67 16.91 32.74
CA TYR A 87 -7.38 16.77 34.00
C TYR A 87 -6.42 16.58 35.15
N TYR A 88 -6.73 17.18 36.29
CA TYR A 88 -6.21 16.74 37.57
C TYR A 88 -6.99 15.52 38.04
N ILE A 89 -6.27 14.48 38.45
CA ILE A 89 -6.82 13.25 39.02
C ILE A 89 -6.13 12.97 40.35
N SER A 90 -6.80 12.28 41.27
CA SER A 90 -6.24 11.95 42.58
C SER A 90 -6.60 10.54 43.00
N ASP A 91 -5.66 9.88 43.68
CA ASP A 91 -5.88 8.61 44.38
C ASP A 91 -6.31 8.80 45.85
N GLY A 92 -6.58 10.06 46.24
CA GLY A 92 -6.94 10.46 47.59
C GLY A 92 -5.76 10.96 48.43
N ASP A 93 -4.52 10.64 48.05
CA ASP A 93 -3.30 11.08 48.74
C ASP A 93 -2.49 12.06 47.89
N GLU A 94 -2.32 11.78 46.60
CA GLU A 94 -1.54 12.58 45.66
C GLU A 94 -2.40 13.04 44.46
N ILE A 95 -1.89 14.06 43.74
CA ILE A 95 -2.52 14.60 42.53
C ILE A 95 -1.63 14.30 41.34
N TYR A 96 -2.23 13.87 40.24
CA TYR A 96 -1.57 13.56 38.98
C TYR A 96 -2.27 14.30 37.83
N ILE A 97 -1.60 14.34 36.67
CA ILE A 97 -2.17 14.91 35.45
C ILE A 97 -2.47 13.79 34.47
N MET A 98 -3.68 13.81 33.92
CA MET A 98 -4.14 12.91 32.87
C MET A 98 -4.46 13.70 31.60
N LYS A 99 -4.14 13.13 30.44
CA LYS A 99 -4.55 13.62 29.12
C LYS A 99 -5.49 12.61 28.50
N ALA A 100 -6.75 13.00 28.29
CA ALA A 100 -7.83 12.08 27.95
C ALA A 100 -8.83 12.70 26.97
N PHE A 101 -9.53 11.86 26.20
CA PHE A 101 -10.71 12.29 25.45
C PHE A 101 -11.95 12.21 26.33
N GLU A 102 -13.03 12.88 25.91
CA GLU A 102 -14.32 12.88 26.60
C GLU A 102 -14.84 11.46 26.90
N SER A 103 -14.63 10.51 25.99
CA SER A 103 -15.01 9.11 26.21
C SER A 103 -14.28 8.44 27.37
N ASP A 104 -13.01 8.78 27.58
CA ASP A 104 -12.23 8.22 28.69
C ASP A 104 -12.68 8.86 30.01
N TYR A 105 -12.99 10.17 30.01
CA TYR A 105 -13.55 10.87 31.16
C TYR A 105 -14.86 10.22 31.62
N GLU A 106 -15.80 10.00 30.69
CA GLU A 106 -17.09 9.37 30.99
C GLU A 106 -16.92 7.97 31.59
N GLU A 107 -15.97 7.17 31.07
CA GLU A 107 -15.66 5.83 31.59
C GLU A 107 -15.09 5.89 33.02
N ILE A 108 -14.17 6.82 33.28
CA ILE A 108 -13.56 7.01 34.60
C ILE A 108 -14.61 7.42 35.64
N VAL A 109 -15.43 8.43 35.33
CA VAL A 109 -16.48 8.91 36.25
C VAL A 109 -17.50 7.81 36.54
N ALA A 110 -17.95 7.08 35.52
CA ALA A 110 -18.86 5.96 35.70
C ALA A 110 -18.27 4.85 36.57
N GLY A 111 -16.96 4.59 36.45
CA GLY A 111 -16.25 3.65 37.30
C GLY A 111 -16.18 4.10 38.77
N ILE A 112 -15.84 5.37 39.01
CA ILE A 112 -15.80 5.95 40.35
C ILE A 112 -17.18 5.90 41.02
N ASP A 113 -18.25 6.26 40.30
CA ASP A 113 -19.62 6.23 40.81
C ASP A 113 -20.09 4.82 41.18
N SER A 114 -19.64 3.80 40.43
CA SER A 114 -20.00 2.39 40.67
C SER A 114 -19.19 1.78 41.81
N ASP A 115 -17.87 1.94 41.78
CA ASP A 115 -16.93 1.12 42.54
C ASP A 115 -16.16 1.92 43.60
N GLY A 116 -16.33 3.25 43.63
CA GLY A 116 -15.64 4.19 44.52
C GLY A 116 -14.25 4.59 44.04
N TYR A 117 -13.75 3.97 42.97
CA TYR A 117 -12.49 4.30 42.31
C TYR A 117 -12.49 3.78 40.86
N TYR A 118 -11.53 4.22 40.07
CA TYR A 118 -11.24 3.69 38.74
C TYR A 118 -9.74 3.42 38.58
N LEU A 119 -9.37 2.24 38.10
CA LEU A 119 -7.97 1.90 37.83
C LEU A 119 -7.56 2.46 36.46
N LEU A 120 -6.99 3.67 36.46
CA LEU A 120 -6.46 4.29 35.26
C LEU A 120 -5.12 3.64 34.90
N ILE A 121 -5.02 3.07 33.69
CA ILE A 121 -3.77 2.52 33.15
C ILE A 121 -3.42 3.32 31.89
N GLY A 122 -2.17 3.79 31.79
CA GLY A 122 -1.71 4.57 30.65
C GLY A 122 -0.19 4.59 30.51
N THR A 123 0.30 5.13 29.40
CA THR A 123 1.73 5.46 29.25
C THR A 123 1.98 6.88 29.73
N MET A 124 3.25 7.21 30.00
CA MET A 124 3.64 8.56 30.38
C MET A 124 4.07 9.35 29.15
N GLU A 125 3.64 10.61 29.07
CA GLU A 125 4.06 11.56 28.03
C GLU A 125 4.57 12.84 28.69
N LYS A 126 5.58 13.48 28.11
CA LYS A 126 6.00 14.82 28.53
C LYS A 126 4.97 15.85 28.09
N ILE A 127 4.73 16.84 28.95
CA ILE A 127 3.96 18.02 28.60
C ILE A 127 4.87 18.96 27.79
N ASP A 128 4.74 18.93 26.48
CA ASP A 128 5.52 19.80 25.58
C ASP A 128 4.85 21.16 25.34
N ASP A 129 3.57 21.31 25.69
CA ASP A 129 2.81 22.55 25.51
C ASP A 129 2.90 23.44 26.76
N GLU A 130 3.56 24.58 26.62
CA GLU A 130 3.78 25.53 27.71
C GLU A 130 2.47 26.18 28.18
N ASP A 131 1.49 26.37 27.30
CA ASP A 131 0.20 26.96 27.67
C ASP A 131 -0.57 26.02 28.60
N VAL A 132 -0.49 24.70 28.36
CA VAL A 132 -1.07 23.68 29.25
C VAL A 132 -0.46 23.74 30.65
N ILE A 133 0.86 23.96 30.75
CA ILE A 133 1.52 24.06 32.06
C ILE A 133 1.14 25.35 32.77
N ILE A 134 1.03 26.47 32.04
CA ILE A 134 0.54 27.73 32.59
C ILE A 134 -0.87 27.54 33.16
N PHE A 135 -1.78 26.95 32.40
CA PHE A 135 -3.14 26.70 32.88
C PHE A 135 -3.17 25.76 34.07
N ALA A 136 -2.35 24.71 34.08
CA ALA A 136 -2.23 23.82 35.22
C ALA A 136 -1.88 24.60 36.51
N ILE A 137 -0.85 25.45 36.45
CA ILE A 137 -0.40 26.26 37.59
C ILE A 137 -1.45 27.30 37.99
N GLU A 138 -2.05 28.00 37.02
CA GLU A 138 -3.09 29.00 37.28
C GLU A 138 -4.30 28.37 37.96
N THR A 139 -4.79 27.23 37.46
CA THR A 139 -5.90 26.49 38.04
C THR A 139 -5.58 25.94 39.43
N TYR A 140 -4.38 25.40 39.66
CA TYR A 140 -3.98 24.91 40.98
C TYR A 140 -4.01 26.04 42.03
N ASN A 141 -3.64 27.25 41.62
CA ASN A 141 -3.53 28.42 42.49
C ASN A 141 -4.82 29.26 42.56
N GLU A 142 -5.87 28.97 41.79
CA GLU A 142 -7.02 29.86 41.54
C GLU A 142 -7.71 30.32 42.84
N ASP A 143 -7.81 29.42 43.82
CA ASP A 143 -8.46 29.67 45.12
C ASP A 143 -7.48 29.66 46.32
N GLU A 144 -6.17 29.57 46.07
CA GLU A 144 -5.18 29.53 47.15
C GLU A 144 -4.78 30.96 47.57
N THR A 145 -4.97 31.26 48.86
CA THR A 145 -4.71 32.58 49.44
C THR A 145 -3.51 32.58 50.38
N ASP A 146 -3.00 31.39 50.74
CA ASP A 146 -1.78 31.20 51.48
C ASP A 146 -0.57 31.22 50.54
N PRO A 147 0.30 32.25 50.60
CA PRO A 147 1.46 32.37 49.71
C PRO A 147 2.43 31.18 49.79
N ASP A 148 2.45 30.46 50.92
CA ASP A 148 3.34 29.30 51.11
C ASP A 148 2.82 28.04 50.39
N LYS A 149 1.60 28.08 49.86
CA LYS A 149 0.96 26.97 49.12
C LYS A 149 0.79 27.25 47.62
N ILE A 150 1.01 28.49 47.20
CA ILE A 150 1.03 28.86 45.79
C ILE A 150 2.22 28.18 45.13
N ILE A 151 1.97 27.34 44.13
CA ILE A 151 3.04 26.64 43.42
C ILE A 151 3.61 27.49 42.29
N THR A 152 4.93 27.44 42.13
CA THR A 152 5.65 28.03 41.00
C THR A 152 5.90 27.01 39.89
N ARG A 153 6.50 27.44 38.79
CA ARG A 153 6.94 26.52 37.74
C ARG A 153 7.96 25.48 38.24
N GLU A 154 8.87 25.88 39.13
CA GLU A 154 9.86 24.95 39.70
C GLU A 154 9.19 23.90 40.59
N ASP A 155 8.17 24.30 41.36
CA ASP A 155 7.38 23.38 42.17
C ASP A 155 6.56 22.43 41.31
N PHE A 156 5.98 22.92 40.21
CA PHE A 156 5.28 22.10 39.22
C PHE A 156 6.20 21.06 38.58
N ASP A 157 7.36 21.49 38.07
CA ASP A 157 8.34 20.60 37.45
C ASP A 157 8.89 19.58 38.46
N THR A 158 8.97 19.95 39.73
CA THR A 158 9.39 19.02 40.79
C THR A 158 8.29 18.02 41.11
N TYR A 159 7.06 18.47 41.37
CA TYR A 159 5.96 17.62 41.82
C TYR A 159 5.42 16.72 40.70
N PHE A 160 5.05 17.31 39.56
CA PHE A 160 4.47 16.59 38.43
C PHE A 160 5.51 16.02 37.47
N ALA A 161 6.80 16.36 37.63
CA ALA A 161 7.88 15.95 36.74
C ALA A 161 7.65 16.28 35.25
N GLY A 162 6.72 17.21 34.95
CA GLY A 162 6.33 17.58 33.59
C GLY A 162 5.74 16.43 32.77
N VAL A 163 5.15 15.41 33.42
CA VAL A 163 4.55 14.26 32.73
C VAL A 163 3.04 14.16 32.94
N VAL A 164 2.37 13.54 31.98
CA VAL A 164 0.94 13.17 32.05
C VAL A 164 0.77 11.68 31.82
N ILE A 165 -0.30 11.13 32.37
CA ILE A 165 -0.76 9.79 32.07
C ILE A 165 -1.70 9.86 30.85
N ASN A 166 -1.36 9.14 29.79
CA ASN A 166 -2.20 8.98 28.61
C ASN A 166 -2.77 7.55 28.53
N PRO A 167 -4.07 7.35 28.82
CA PRO A 167 -4.71 6.02 28.73
C PRO A 167 -4.78 5.49 27.29
N ASN A 168 -4.72 6.37 26.28
CA ASN A 168 -4.71 6.02 24.86
C ASN A 168 -3.30 5.83 24.29
N GLY A 169 -2.28 6.02 25.12
CA GLY A 169 -0.90 5.87 24.71
C GLY A 169 -0.51 4.41 24.51
N GLY A 170 0.52 4.21 23.70
CA GLY A 170 1.06 2.89 23.35
C GLY A 170 2.57 2.91 23.43
N THR A 171 3.16 1.77 23.78
CA THR A 171 4.63 1.64 23.83
C THR A 171 5.26 1.94 22.47
N GLU A 172 6.47 2.53 22.45
CA GLU A 172 7.21 2.83 21.22
C GLU A 172 7.38 1.59 20.34
N VAL A 173 7.66 0.44 20.96
CA VAL A 173 7.79 -0.84 20.25
C VAL A 173 6.49 -1.20 19.55
N SER A 174 5.35 -1.11 20.24
CA SER A 174 4.03 -1.43 19.65
C SER A 174 3.68 -0.47 18.51
N SER A 175 3.91 0.83 18.70
CA SER A 175 3.70 1.88 17.71
C SER A 175 4.55 1.66 16.46
N ASN A 176 5.83 1.31 16.63
CA ASN A 176 6.75 1.00 15.53
C ASN A 176 6.32 -0.27 14.77
N LEU A 177 5.79 -1.28 15.46
CA LEU A 177 5.26 -2.48 14.82
C LEU A 177 4.01 -2.17 13.98
N TYR A 178 3.09 -1.35 14.49
CA TYR A 178 1.91 -0.92 13.72
C TYR A 178 2.31 -0.10 12.50
N LEU A 179 3.19 0.89 12.67
CA LEU A 179 3.66 1.73 11.57
C LEU A 179 4.38 0.91 10.49
N GLY A 180 5.28 0.01 10.89
CA GLY A 180 5.95 -0.91 9.97
C GLY A 180 4.96 -1.86 9.27
N GLY A 181 3.95 -2.35 9.98
CA GLY A 181 2.86 -3.14 9.44
C GLY A 181 2.09 -2.41 8.32
N VAL A 182 1.81 -1.12 8.50
CA VAL A 182 1.18 -0.28 7.47
C VAL A 182 2.06 -0.19 6.22
N PHE A 183 3.35 0.14 6.37
CA PHE A 183 4.26 0.26 5.21
C PHE A 183 4.41 -1.05 4.45
N VAL A 184 4.64 -2.16 5.16
CA VAL A 184 4.74 -3.50 4.54
C VAL A 184 3.41 -3.89 3.89
N GLY A 185 2.28 -3.58 4.53
CA GLY A 185 0.94 -3.85 4.02
C GLY A 185 0.62 -3.12 2.72
N ILE A 186 0.94 -1.82 2.64
CA ILE A 186 0.77 -1.02 1.40
C ILE A 186 1.61 -1.60 0.27
N PHE A 187 2.88 -1.91 0.55
CA PHE A 187 3.77 -2.49 -0.45
C PHE A 187 3.30 -3.86 -0.93
N ALA A 188 2.83 -4.71 -0.01
CA ALA A 188 2.23 -6.01 -0.32
C ALA A 188 1.00 -5.86 -1.22
N LEU A 189 0.11 -4.90 -0.90
CA LEU A 189 -1.11 -4.65 -1.67
C LEU A 189 -0.79 -4.21 -3.11
N ILE A 190 0.15 -3.29 -3.29
CA ILE A 190 0.57 -2.84 -4.63
C ILE A 190 1.11 -4.02 -5.45
N LEU A 191 1.97 -4.85 -4.86
CA LEU A 191 2.52 -6.03 -5.52
C LEU A 191 1.43 -7.05 -5.87
N LEU A 192 0.51 -7.33 -4.94
CA LEU A 192 -0.60 -8.27 -5.16
C LEU A 192 -1.52 -7.80 -6.29
N ILE A 193 -1.88 -6.51 -6.31
CA ILE A 193 -2.72 -5.94 -7.38
C ILE A 193 -1.98 -6.03 -8.72
N ALA A 194 -0.73 -5.57 -8.79
CA ALA A 194 0.03 -5.56 -10.04
C ALA A 194 0.26 -6.97 -10.59
N ALA A 195 0.83 -7.87 -9.78
CA ALA A 195 1.12 -9.24 -10.19
C ALA A 195 -0.17 -10.06 -10.40
N GLY A 196 -1.21 -9.82 -9.60
CA GLY A 196 -2.52 -10.46 -9.73
C GLY A 196 -3.23 -10.09 -11.02
N LEU A 197 -3.23 -8.81 -11.42
CA LEU A 197 -3.79 -8.36 -12.70
C LEU A 197 -3.02 -8.94 -13.89
N GLU A 198 -1.69 -8.99 -13.83
CA GLU A 198 -0.88 -9.64 -14.85
C GLU A 198 -1.21 -11.14 -14.97
N LEU A 199 -1.26 -11.85 -13.84
CA LEU A 199 -1.57 -13.28 -13.80
C LEU A 199 -2.99 -13.57 -14.29
N TYR A 200 -3.97 -12.73 -13.93
CA TYR A 200 -5.35 -12.82 -14.39
C TYR A 200 -5.44 -12.70 -15.92
N HIS A 201 -4.84 -11.65 -16.50
CA HIS A 201 -4.83 -11.47 -17.96
C HIS A 201 -4.12 -12.62 -18.67
N TYR A 202 -3.00 -13.10 -18.11
CA TYR A 202 -2.24 -14.22 -18.66
C TYR A 202 -3.06 -15.51 -18.66
N ASN A 203 -3.73 -15.82 -17.53
CA ASN A 203 -4.62 -16.97 -17.41
C ASN A 203 -5.83 -16.87 -18.33
N ARG A 204 -6.43 -15.68 -18.46
CA ARG A 204 -7.56 -15.46 -19.36
C ARG A 204 -7.18 -15.76 -20.82
N ALA A 205 -6.02 -15.29 -21.26
CA ALA A 205 -5.50 -15.59 -22.60
C ALA A 205 -5.23 -17.08 -22.81
N LEU A 206 -4.58 -17.75 -21.85
CA LEU A 206 -4.34 -19.21 -21.92
C LEU A 206 -5.63 -20.02 -21.92
N ASN A 207 -6.59 -19.66 -21.07
CA ASN A 207 -7.84 -20.38 -20.94
C ASN A 207 -8.71 -20.22 -22.19
N GLY A 208 -8.61 -19.08 -22.88
CA GLY A 208 -9.28 -18.84 -24.16
C GLY A 208 -8.78 -19.69 -25.33
N LEU A 209 -7.62 -20.34 -25.23
CA LEU A 209 -7.11 -21.24 -26.27
C LEU A 209 -7.74 -22.64 -26.15
N SER A 210 -8.14 -23.22 -27.28
CA SER A 210 -8.44 -24.66 -27.34
C SER A 210 -7.15 -25.49 -27.22
N GLU A 211 -7.25 -26.76 -26.84
CA GLU A 211 -6.08 -27.67 -26.80
C GLU A 211 -5.40 -27.77 -28.16
N TYR A 212 -6.18 -27.85 -29.24
CA TYR A 212 -5.66 -27.87 -30.61
C TYR A 212 -4.85 -26.61 -30.92
N GLN A 213 -5.37 -25.42 -30.58
CA GLN A 213 -4.66 -24.16 -30.79
C GLN A 213 -3.37 -24.09 -29.96
N ALA A 214 -3.43 -24.53 -28.70
CA ALA A 214 -2.26 -24.53 -27.82
C ALA A 214 -1.17 -25.49 -28.32
N GLN A 215 -1.53 -26.69 -28.81
CA GLN A 215 -0.61 -27.64 -29.42
C GLN A 215 0.00 -27.08 -30.70
N TYR A 216 -0.82 -26.45 -31.56
CA TYR A 216 -0.37 -25.82 -32.79
C TYR A 216 0.67 -24.72 -32.51
N ILE A 217 0.37 -23.81 -31.58
CA ILE A 217 1.30 -22.75 -31.16
C ILE A 217 2.57 -23.37 -30.56
N THR A 218 2.44 -24.41 -29.73
CA THR A 218 3.60 -25.09 -29.14
C THR A 218 4.53 -25.65 -30.23
N ASN A 219 3.98 -26.30 -31.26
CA ASN A 219 4.75 -26.81 -32.38
C ASN A 219 5.43 -25.69 -33.18
N GLU A 220 4.74 -24.57 -33.41
CA GLU A 220 5.35 -23.39 -34.04
C GLU A 220 6.50 -22.82 -33.22
N LEU A 221 6.41 -22.79 -31.89
CA LEU A 221 7.47 -22.28 -31.02
C LEU A 221 8.76 -23.09 -31.12
N TYR A 222 8.67 -24.42 -31.35
CA TYR A 222 9.82 -25.30 -31.56
C TYR A 222 10.33 -25.32 -33.00
N SER A 223 9.66 -24.66 -33.94
CA SER A 223 10.09 -24.61 -35.33
C SER A 223 11.46 -23.92 -35.46
N PRO A 224 12.39 -24.45 -36.28
CA PRO A 224 13.68 -23.81 -36.54
C PRO A 224 13.58 -22.40 -37.14
N GLN A 225 12.44 -22.07 -37.75
CA GLN A 225 12.17 -20.76 -38.36
C GLN A 225 11.69 -19.71 -37.35
N THR A 226 11.44 -20.10 -36.10
CA THR A 226 10.95 -19.21 -35.05
C THR A 226 12.09 -18.43 -34.44
N VAL A 227 11.96 -17.09 -34.46
CA VAL A 227 12.95 -16.18 -33.87
C VAL A 227 12.43 -15.69 -32.51
N TYR A 228 13.21 -15.93 -31.45
CA TYR A 228 12.90 -15.44 -30.11
C TYR A 228 13.69 -14.17 -29.77
N ILE A 229 12.98 -13.07 -29.58
CA ILE A 229 13.57 -11.79 -29.16
C ILE A 229 13.51 -11.69 -27.63
N LYS A 230 14.63 -12.03 -26.98
CA LYS A 230 14.73 -12.08 -25.51
C LYS A 230 14.39 -10.74 -24.83
N LYS A 231 14.79 -9.61 -25.42
CA LYS A 231 14.63 -8.26 -24.82
C LYS A 231 13.17 -7.89 -24.53
N CYS A 232 12.27 -8.22 -25.44
CA CYS A 232 10.84 -7.91 -25.33
C CYS A 232 9.98 -9.17 -25.11
N ARG A 233 10.62 -10.35 -24.98
CA ARG A 233 10.00 -11.65 -24.77
C ARG A 233 8.94 -11.99 -25.83
N VAL A 234 9.25 -11.71 -27.10
CA VAL A 234 8.37 -11.99 -28.25
C VAL A 234 8.95 -13.11 -29.10
N PHE A 235 8.10 -14.04 -29.52
CA PHE A 235 8.39 -15.01 -30.57
C PHE A 235 7.78 -14.56 -31.89
N LEU A 236 8.57 -14.64 -32.95
CA LEU A 236 8.17 -14.41 -34.33
C LEU A 236 8.14 -15.78 -35.03
N THR A 237 6.97 -16.42 -35.04
CA THR A 237 6.77 -17.74 -35.67
C THR A 237 6.42 -17.60 -37.15
N SER A 238 6.22 -18.69 -37.88
CA SER A 238 5.76 -18.65 -39.27
C SER A 238 4.40 -17.97 -39.44
N THR A 239 3.43 -18.23 -38.57
CA THR A 239 2.04 -17.79 -38.77
C THR A 239 1.54 -16.77 -37.76
N CYS A 240 2.19 -16.65 -36.59
CA CYS A 240 1.77 -15.72 -35.55
C CYS A 240 2.92 -15.03 -34.78
N ILE A 241 2.57 -13.92 -34.12
CA ILE A 241 3.40 -13.27 -33.11
C ILE A 241 2.91 -13.68 -31.74
N VAL A 242 3.83 -14.09 -30.87
CA VAL A 242 3.51 -14.49 -29.50
C VAL A 242 4.30 -13.61 -28.52
N SER A 243 3.60 -12.75 -27.79
CA SER A 243 4.18 -11.83 -26.81
C SER A 243 4.00 -12.36 -25.39
N LEU A 244 5.10 -12.53 -24.64
CA LEU A 244 5.09 -12.98 -23.24
C LEU A 244 5.34 -11.83 -22.25
N GLY A 245 4.91 -10.62 -22.61
CA GLY A 245 5.06 -9.40 -21.81
C GLY A 245 4.19 -9.37 -20.56
N ASN A 246 3.63 -8.21 -20.25
CA ASN A 246 2.71 -8.07 -19.10
C ASN A 246 1.41 -8.84 -19.35
N ARG A 247 0.98 -8.89 -20.61
CA ARG A 247 -0.13 -9.71 -21.10
C ARG A 247 0.40 -10.76 -22.08
N LEU A 248 -0.21 -11.94 -22.04
CA LEU A 248 -0.02 -12.93 -23.09
C LEU A 248 -0.88 -12.55 -24.29
N GLU A 249 -0.23 -12.27 -25.42
CA GLU A 249 -0.93 -11.95 -26.67
C GLU A 249 -0.41 -12.86 -27.78
N ILE A 250 -1.34 -13.51 -28.47
CA ILE A 250 -1.06 -14.36 -29.64
C ILE A 250 -1.82 -13.76 -30.81
N VAL A 251 -1.10 -13.26 -31.81
CA VAL A 251 -1.68 -12.52 -32.94
C VAL A 251 -1.23 -13.15 -34.25
N PRO A 252 -2.14 -13.81 -35.00
CA PRO A 252 -1.85 -14.27 -36.35
C PRO A 252 -1.52 -13.10 -37.30
N TYR A 253 -0.51 -13.25 -38.17
CA TYR A 253 -0.10 -12.17 -39.08
C TYR A 253 -1.23 -11.71 -40.01
N ASN A 254 -2.04 -12.65 -40.50
CA ASN A 254 -3.16 -12.39 -41.40
C ASN A 254 -4.30 -11.56 -40.76
N ASN A 255 -4.33 -11.46 -39.44
CA ASN A 255 -5.31 -10.71 -38.69
C ASN A 255 -4.81 -9.30 -38.33
N ILE A 256 -3.56 -8.96 -38.64
CA ILE A 256 -3.01 -7.64 -38.36
C ILE A 256 -3.48 -6.67 -39.44
N LEU A 257 -4.13 -5.59 -39.03
CA LEU A 257 -4.54 -4.49 -39.91
C LEU A 257 -3.53 -3.33 -39.87
N TRP A 258 -3.13 -2.93 -38.67
CA TRP A 258 -2.26 -1.77 -38.46
C TRP A 258 -1.32 -2.00 -37.28
N ALA A 259 -0.03 -1.71 -37.44
CA ALA A 259 0.97 -1.80 -36.38
C ALA A 259 1.79 -0.52 -36.28
N TYR A 260 2.00 -0.02 -35.06
CA TYR A 260 2.79 1.18 -34.82
C TYR A 260 3.47 1.17 -33.44
N ARG A 261 4.58 1.90 -33.33
CA ARG A 261 5.29 2.09 -32.06
C ARG A 261 4.49 3.00 -31.14
N TYR A 262 4.49 2.69 -29.85
CA TYR A 262 3.87 3.49 -28.81
C TYR A 262 4.79 3.64 -27.61
N ASP A 263 5.06 4.88 -27.21
CA ASP A 263 5.85 5.23 -26.03
C ASP A 263 4.95 5.86 -24.96
N GLN A 264 4.90 5.24 -23.79
CA GLN A 264 4.28 5.80 -22.61
C GLN A 264 5.27 6.67 -21.85
N ARG A 265 4.81 7.84 -21.41
CA ARG A 265 5.60 8.79 -20.63
C ARG A 265 4.79 9.22 -19.41
N THR A 266 5.46 9.30 -18.27
CA THR A 266 4.91 9.87 -17.03
C THR A 266 5.83 11.02 -16.63
N ASN A 267 5.28 12.22 -16.41
CA ASN A 267 6.06 13.43 -16.15
C ASN A 267 7.22 13.62 -17.14
N MET A 268 6.93 13.42 -18.43
CA MET A 268 7.88 13.46 -19.55
C MET A 268 8.98 12.38 -19.58
N VAL A 269 9.10 11.55 -18.55
CA VAL A 269 10.04 10.43 -18.51
C VAL A 269 9.42 9.20 -19.22
N PRO A 270 10.11 8.60 -20.20
CA PRO A 270 9.60 7.39 -20.87
C PRO A 270 9.60 6.20 -19.90
N THR A 271 8.41 5.68 -19.62
CA THR A 271 8.21 4.58 -18.67
C THR A 271 8.15 3.23 -19.39
N LEU A 272 7.45 3.17 -20.53
CA LEU A 272 7.28 1.95 -21.32
C LEU A 272 7.34 2.27 -22.82
N THR A 273 8.03 1.44 -23.59
CA THR A 273 7.95 1.41 -25.06
C THR A 273 7.37 0.07 -25.48
N ASN A 274 6.33 0.08 -26.31
CA ASN A 274 5.76 -1.13 -26.89
C ASN A 274 5.32 -0.89 -28.34
N MET A 275 4.78 -1.92 -28.98
CA MET A 275 4.17 -1.82 -30.29
C MET A 275 2.67 -2.13 -30.17
N LYS A 276 1.85 -1.21 -30.65
CA LYS A 276 0.40 -1.38 -30.76
C LYS A 276 0.10 -2.10 -32.06
N VAL A 277 -0.67 -3.17 -31.96
CA VAL A 277 -1.13 -3.98 -33.08
C VAL A 277 -2.65 -3.98 -33.06
N MET A 278 -3.24 -3.38 -34.08
CA MET A 278 -4.66 -3.39 -34.33
C MET A 278 -5.01 -4.57 -35.23
N LYS A 279 -5.95 -5.39 -34.77
CA LYS A 279 -6.47 -6.54 -35.50
C LYS A 279 -7.57 -6.11 -36.47
N LYS A 280 -8.00 -6.98 -37.38
CA LYS A 280 -9.10 -6.71 -38.33
C LYS A 280 -10.46 -6.47 -37.65
N ASP A 281 -10.62 -6.90 -36.39
CA ASP A 281 -11.79 -6.60 -35.55
C ASP A 281 -11.71 -5.22 -34.86
N PHE A 282 -10.72 -4.40 -35.22
CA PHE A 282 -10.37 -3.11 -34.59
C PHE A 282 -9.96 -3.17 -33.11
N SER A 283 -9.83 -4.36 -32.52
CA SER A 283 -9.23 -4.51 -31.19
C SER A 283 -7.73 -4.20 -31.26
N THR A 284 -7.23 -3.45 -30.28
CA THR A 284 -5.81 -3.08 -30.20
C THR A 284 -5.14 -3.80 -29.05
N VAL A 285 -4.06 -4.50 -29.35
CA VAL A 285 -3.23 -5.18 -28.36
C VAL A 285 -1.83 -4.58 -28.33
N SER A 286 -1.20 -4.62 -27.17
CA SER A 286 0.20 -4.24 -27.01
C SER A 286 1.07 -5.49 -27.09
N ILE A 287 2.10 -5.44 -27.91
CA ILE A 287 3.14 -6.46 -27.96
C ILE A 287 4.52 -5.83 -27.81
N ALA A 288 5.52 -6.66 -27.49
CA ALA A 288 6.90 -6.24 -27.33
C ALA A 288 7.11 -5.17 -26.25
N ASP A 289 6.52 -5.39 -25.07
CA ASP A 289 6.71 -4.49 -23.92
C ASP A 289 8.18 -4.42 -23.51
N MET A 290 8.73 -3.20 -23.47
CA MET A 290 10.10 -2.90 -23.05
C MET A 290 10.11 -1.68 -22.11
N PRO A 291 11.00 -1.64 -21.12
CA PRO A 291 11.23 -0.43 -20.33
C PRO A 291 11.56 0.76 -21.26
N GLY A 292 11.03 1.95 -20.96
CA GLY A 292 11.21 3.13 -21.82
C GLY A 292 12.69 3.50 -22.08
N ALA A 293 13.57 3.19 -21.12
CA ALA A 293 15.02 3.40 -21.18
C ALA A 293 15.82 2.23 -21.79
N ALA A 294 15.17 1.20 -22.35
CA ALA A 294 15.85 0.03 -22.90
C ALA A 294 16.75 0.38 -24.10
N ARG A 295 18.02 -0.09 -24.06
CA ARG A 295 18.99 0.10 -25.16
C ARG A 295 18.68 -0.80 -26.36
N GLY A 296 18.78 -0.25 -27.56
CA GLY A 296 18.54 -0.97 -28.82
C GLY A 296 17.06 -1.31 -29.06
N LYS A 297 16.14 -0.52 -28.48
CA LYS A 297 14.70 -0.68 -28.70
C LYS A 297 14.29 -0.49 -30.15
N GLU A 298 14.92 0.45 -30.87
CA GLU A 298 14.64 0.68 -32.30
C GLU A 298 14.96 -0.54 -33.16
N GLU A 299 16.10 -1.19 -32.91
CA GLU A 299 16.52 -2.38 -33.64
C GLU A 299 15.52 -3.53 -33.44
N VAL A 300 15.09 -3.74 -32.20
CA VAL A 300 14.07 -4.74 -31.86
C VAL A 300 12.74 -4.43 -32.54
N LEU A 301 12.29 -3.17 -32.52
CA LEU A 301 11.04 -2.78 -33.16
C LEU A 301 11.12 -2.91 -34.68
N ASN A 302 12.23 -2.52 -35.30
CA ASN A 302 12.46 -2.65 -36.74
C ASN A 302 12.48 -4.12 -37.18
N GLN A 303 13.09 -5.00 -36.38
CA GLN A 303 13.08 -6.45 -36.63
C GLN A 303 11.64 -7.00 -36.63
N ILE A 304 10.81 -6.55 -35.68
CA ILE A 304 9.41 -6.98 -35.61
C ILE A 304 8.61 -6.40 -36.80
N PHE A 305 8.80 -5.13 -37.15
CA PHE A 305 8.14 -4.53 -38.31
C PHE A 305 8.50 -5.25 -39.61
N ALA A 306 9.78 -5.57 -39.82
CA ALA A 306 10.24 -6.33 -40.97
C ALA A 306 9.58 -7.72 -41.04
N ALA A 307 9.48 -8.41 -39.90
CA ALA A 307 8.82 -9.71 -39.83
C ALA A 307 7.31 -9.65 -40.11
N ILE A 308 6.62 -8.59 -39.66
CA ILE A 308 5.20 -8.36 -39.99
C ILE A 308 5.06 -8.09 -41.49
N SER A 309 5.84 -7.16 -42.03
CA SER A 309 5.77 -6.77 -43.45
C SER A 309 6.03 -7.95 -44.39
N ALA A 310 7.01 -8.80 -44.07
CA ALA A 310 7.35 -9.96 -44.89
C ALA A 310 6.25 -11.02 -44.94
N ARG A 311 5.45 -11.14 -43.87
CA ARG A 311 4.40 -12.19 -43.73
C ARG A 311 3.00 -11.68 -44.03
N ASN A 312 2.78 -10.37 -43.96
CA ASN A 312 1.54 -9.71 -44.32
C ASN A 312 1.86 -8.39 -45.06
N PRO A 313 1.95 -8.41 -46.40
CA PRO A 313 2.28 -7.23 -47.20
C PRO A 313 1.21 -6.13 -47.18
N GLU A 314 -0.04 -6.47 -46.83
CA GLU A 314 -1.18 -5.54 -46.80
C GLU A 314 -1.28 -4.73 -45.51
N VAL A 315 -0.40 -5.00 -44.54
CA VAL A 315 -0.43 -4.34 -43.23
C VAL A 315 -0.04 -2.87 -43.31
N LEU A 316 -0.77 -2.02 -42.60
CA LEU A 316 -0.37 -0.63 -42.40
C LEU A 316 0.72 -0.57 -41.34
N LEU A 317 1.85 0.07 -41.65
CA LEU A 317 2.95 0.24 -40.70
C LEU A 317 3.16 1.71 -40.37
N GLY A 318 3.36 1.99 -39.08
CA GLY A 318 3.68 3.33 -38.58
C GLY A 318 2.45 4.20 -38.30
N TYR A 319 2.66 5.20 -37.45
CA TYR A 319 1.62 6.12 -37.01
C TYR A 319 1.58 7.38 -37.89
N THR A 320 0.99 7.25 -39.09
CA THR A 320 0.86 8.37 -40.05
C THR A 320 -0.58 8.86 -40.15
N PRO A 321 -0.82 10.15 -40.48
CA PRO A 321 -2.18 10.68 -40.67
C PRO A 321 -2.99 9.95 -41.75
N GLN A 322 -2.31 9.45 -42.79
CA GLN A 322 -2.92 8.67 -43.88
C GLN A 322 -3.46 7.34 -43.34
N ASN A 323 -2.66 6.61 -42.56
CA ASN A 323 -3.07 5.34 -41.95
C ASN A 323 -4.23 5.54 -40.98
N GLN A 324 -4.19 6.60 -40.16
CA GLN A 324 -5.28 6.94 -39.25
C GLN A 324 -6.59 7.18 -39.98
N THR A 325 -6.57 8.00 -41.03
CA THR A 325 -7.76 8.33 -41.82
C THR A 325 -8.34 7.08 -42.48
N TYR A 326 -7.49 6.24 -43.07
CA TYR A 326 -7.90 5.01 -43.73
C TYR A 326 -8.55 4.01 -42.75
N VAL A 327 -7.94 3.78 -41.59
CA VAL A 327 -8.50 2.90 -40.55
C VAL A 327 -9.84 3.43 -40.02
N ASN A 328 -9.96 4.75 -39.82
CA ASN A 328 -11.21 5.37 -39.39
C ASN A 328 -12.34 5.21 -40.42
N GLN A 329 -12.01 5.31 -41.71
CA GLN A 329 -12.97 5.06 -42.80
C GLN A 329 -13.46 3.60 -42.81
N LEU A 330 -12.54 2.64 -42.70
CA LEU A 330 -12.89 1.21 -42.61
C LEU A 330 -13.81 0.92 -41.42
N ARG A 331 -13.50 1.49 -40.25
CA ARG A 331 -14.31 1.31 -39.03
C ARG A 331 -15.72 1.87 -39.20
N THR A 332 -15.82 3.03 -39.83
CA THR A 332 -17.10 3.69 -40.12
C THR A 332 -17.94 2.85 -41.07
N GLN A 333 -17.34 2.35 -42.16
CA GLN A 333 -18.02 1.49 -43.13
C GLN A 333 -18.56 0.19 -42.51
N GLN A 334 -17.76 -0.50 -41.68
CA GLN A 334 -18.20 -1.73 -41.03
C GLN A 334 -19.34 -1.48 -40.03
N THR A 335 -19.32 -0.33 -39.34
CA THR A 335 -20.41 0.08 -38.43
C THR A 335 -21.71 0.33 -39.19
N PHE A 336 -21.65 0.97 -40.36
CA PHE A 336 -22.82 1.18 -41.21
C PHE A 336 -23.38 -0.12 -41.78
N GLN A 337 -22.52 -1.04 -42.24
CA GLN A 337 -22.94 -2.35 -42.75
C GLN A 337 -23.64 -3.20 -41.66
N ASN A 338 -23.15 -3.17 -40.42
CA ASN A 338 -23.75 -3.90 -39.30
C ASN A 338 -25.08 -3.29 -38.81
N ARG A 339 -25.40 -2.05 -39.17
CA ARG A 339 -26.68 -1.39 -38.84
C ARG A 339 -27.74 -1.56 -39.93
N ALA A 340 -27.33 -1.95 -41.13
CA ALA A 340 -28.20 -2.14 -42.29
C ALA A 340 -28.69 -3.60 -42.42
N MET A 341 -28.13 -4.52 -41.64
CA MET A 341 -28.63 -5.88 -41.37
C MET A 341 -29.38 -5.86 -40.05
#